data_AF-A0A7S1UME5-F1
#
_entry.id   AF-A0A7S1UME5-F1
#
_cell.length_a   1.000
_cell.length_b   1.000
_cell.length_c   1.000
_cell.angle_alpha   90.00
_cell.angle_beta   90.00
_cell.angle_gamma   90.00
#
_symmetry.space_group_name_H-M   'P 1'
#
loop_
_entity.id
_entity.type
_entity.pdbx_description
1 polymer ?
#
loop_
_entity_poly.entity_id
_entity_poly.type
_entity_poly.pdbx_seq_one_letter_code
_entity_poly.pdbx_strand_id
1 'polypeptide(L)'
;GFAGASAHGLVRPRLNSRGEAEARAEAQALSPSRTLSRTTQAQAQAASMESSEAPTRSGGCLCGGVAYVGRGVPGVQECHCSLCNRWCGGPFNAVLFPAGVEITKDDTLSWYASSAWAQRGFCTTCGSDLFWKSGDAMAAALGTLDDYSDLPGPMKQHIFWDQK
;
A
#
# COMPACT_ATOMS: atom_id res chain seq x y z
N GLY A 1 -35.40 -0.57 34.71
CA GLY A 1 -36.81 -0.48 34.28
C GLY A 1 -36.92 0.67 33.30
N PHE A 2 -37.57 0.41 32.16
CA PHE A 2 -37.68 1.27 30.97
C PHE A 2 -38.50 2.57 31.18
N ALA A 3 -38.10 3.63 30.47
CA ALA A 3 -38.92 4.52 29.61
C ALA A 3 -37.98 5.63 29.07
N GLY A 4 -37.82 5.95 27.79
CA GLY A 4 -38.70 5.81 26.62
C GLY A 4 -39.27 7.18 26.25
N ALA A 5 -38.62 7.96 25.38
CA ALA A 5 -39.18 9.17 24.78
C ALA A 5 -38.92 9.18 23.26
N SER A 6 -40.03 9.26 22.52
CA SER A 6 -40.17 9.01 21.08
C SER A 6 -39.74 10.16 20.17
N ALA A 7 -39.41 9.80 18.94
CA ALA A 7 -39.13 10.67 17.81
C ALA A 7 -40.35 11.52 17.39
N HIS A 8 -40.10 12.82 17.17
CA HIS A 8 -41.04 13.71 16.50
C HIS A 8 -41.00 13.49 14.97
N GLY A 9 -42.10 12.99 14.41
CA GLY A 9 -42.34 12.94 12.97
C GLY A 9 -42.72 14.32 12.43
N LEU A 10 -41.95 14.84 11.47
CA LEU A 10 -42.30 16.01 10.70
C LEU A 10 -43.36 15.66 9.65
N VAL A 11 -44.56 16.18 9.85
CA VAL A 11 -45.69 16.12 8.89
C VAL A 11 -45.36 17.04 7.71
N ARG A 12 -45.31 16.48 6.49
CA ARG A 12 -45.17 17.28 5.25
C ARG A 12 -46.54 17.86 4.86
N PRO A 13 -46.63 19.17 4.53
CA PRO A 13 -47.89 19.76 4.06
C PRO A 13 -48.27 19.23 2.67
N ARG A 14 -49.57 18.98 2.46
CA ARG A 14 -50.16 18.63 1.15
C ARG A 14 -50.35 19.91 0.33
N LEU A 15 -49.66 20.02 -0.81
CA LEU A 15 -49.90 21.08 -1.79
C LEU A 15 -51.17 20.76 -2.62
N ASN A 16 -51.86 21.79 -3.10
CA ASN A 16 -53.07 21.65 -3.92
C ASN A 16 -52.71 21.48 -5.42
N SER A 17 -53.69 21.11 -6.25
CA SER A 17 -53.48 20.77 -7.66
C SER A 17 -52.96 21.92 -8.55
N ARG A 18 -53.12 23.19 -8.13
CA ARG A 18 -52.46 24.34 -8.78
C ARG A 18 -50.99 24.48 -8.35
N GLY A 19 -50.69 24.29 -7.07
CA GLY A 19 -49.32 24.26 -6.55
C GLY A 19 -48.50 23.08 -7.09
N GLU A 20 -49.14 21.94 -7.39
CA GLU A 20 -48.50 20.81 -8.08
C GLU A 20 -48.19 21.10 -9.56
N ALA A 21 -48.99 21.95 -10.22
CA ALA A 21 -48.78 22.32 -11.62
C ALA A 21 -47.70 23.41 -11.79
N GLU A 22 -47.67 24.40 -10.89
CA GLU A 22 -46.62 25.44 -10.87
C GLU A 22 -45.26 24.86 -10.44
N ALA A 23 -45.22 23.95 -9.45
CA ALA A 23 -43.99 23.25 -9.06
C ALA A 23 -43.42 22.37 -10.19
N ARG A 24 -44.26 21.85 -11.09
CA ARG A 24 -43.83 21.09 -12.28
C ARG A 24 -43.29 21.99 -13.40
N ALA A 25 -43.78 23.23 -13.51
CA ALA A 25 -43.29 24.20 -14.48
C ALA A 25 -41.95 24.82 -14.05
N GLU A 26 -41.74 25.07 -12.76
CA GLU A 26 -40.46 25.58 -12.22
C GLU A 26 -39.36 24.50 -12.14
N ALA A 27 -39.71 23.23 -11.88
CA ALA A 27 -38.74 22.13 -11.86
C ALA A 27 -38.15 21.79 -13.24
N GLN A 28 -38.77 22.26 -14.33
CA GLN A 28 -38.28 22.04 -15.71
C GLN A 28 -37.40 23.18 -16.24
N ALA A 29 -37.31 24.31 -15.54
CA ALA A 29 -36.60 25.51 -16.03
C ALA A 29 -35.20 25.73 -15.41
N LEU A 30 -34.76 24.90 -14.46
CA LEU A 30 -33.42 24.97 -13.85
C LEU A 30 -32.69 23.63 -13.91
N SER A 31 -32.53 23.09 -15.12
CA SER A 31 -31.48 22.11 -15.40
C SER A 31 -30.40 22.82 -16.21
N PRO A 32 -29.28 23.28 -15.62
CA PRO A 32 -28.14 23.63 -16.43
C PRO A 32 -27.75 22.38 -17.22
N SER A 33 -27.79 22.49 -18.54
CA SER A 33 -27.45 21.43 -19.49
C SER A 33 -26.18 20.71 -19.03
N ARG A 34 -26.34 19.52 -18.43
CA ARG A 34 -25.27 18.59 -18.05
C ARG A 34 -24.74 17.91 -19.31
N THR A 35 -24.38 18.70 -20.31
CA THR A 35 -23.61 18.24 -21.46
C THR A 35 -22.19 18.74 -21.27
N LEU A 36 -21.52 18.22 -20.25
CA LEU A 36 -20.07 18.08 -20.35
C LEU A 36 -19.85 17.19 -21.59
N SER A 37 -19.18 17.73 -22.60
CA SER A 37 -18.85 16.99 -23.81
C SER A 37 -18.26 15.61 -23.42
N ARG A 38 -18.57 14.56 -24.19
CA ARG A 38 -17.89 13.25 -24.03
C ARG A 38 -16.37 13.42 -24.02
N THR A 39 -15.86 14.47 -24.68
CA THR A 39 -14.47 14.90 -24.67
C THR A 39 -14.00 15.38 -23.29
N THR A 40 -14.77 16.20 -22.56
CA THR A 40 -14.34 16.69 -21.23
C THR A 40 -14.44 15.62 -20.15
N GLN A 41 -15.39 14.70 -20.27
CA GLN A 41 -15.49 13.54 -19.37
C GLN A 41 -14.37 12.52 -19.61
N ALA A 42 -14.04 12.24 -20.88
CA ALA A 42 -12.90 11.41 -21.25
C ALA A 42 -11.54 12.05 -20.92
N GLN A 43 -11.42 13.38 -21.02
CA GLN A 43 -10.21 14.11 -20.63
C GLN A 43 -10.05 14.20 -19.11
N ALA A 44 -11.14 14.35 -18.35
CA ALA A 44 -11.10 14.25 -16.89
C ALA A 44 -10.75 12.82 -16.42
N GLN A 45 -11.25 11.81 -17.12
CA GLN A 45 -10.87 10.40 -16.87
C GLN A 45 -9.41 10.12 -17.27
N ALA A 46 -8.93 10.66 -18.38
CA ALA A 46 -7.53 10.53 -18.81
C ALA A 46 -6.56 11.24 -17.83
N ALA A 47 -6.91 12.43 -17.35
CA ALA A 47 -6.13 13.14 -16.33
C ALA A 47 -6.10 12.40 -14.97
N SER A 48 -7.16 11.65 -14.64
CA SER A 48 -7.19 10.76 -13.47
C SER A 48 -6.49 9.41 -13.70
N MET A 49 -6.13 9.06 -14.94
CA MET A 49 -5.39 7.83 -15.30
C MET A 49 -3.88 8.05 -15.38
N GLU A 50 -3.41 9.30 -15.49
CA GLU A 50 -1.98 9.66 -15.45
C GLU A 50 -1.43 9.88 -14.03
N SER A 51 -2.23 9.65 -12.98
CA SER A 51 -1.88 9.99 -11.59
C SER A 51 -2.03 8.84 -10.58
N SER A 52 -2.05 7.57 -11.02
CA SER A 52 -1.85 6.47 -10.07
C SER A 52 -0.35 6.24 -9.85
N GLU A 53 0.25 7.04 -8.96
CA GLU A 53 1.55 6.72 -8.35
C GLU A 53 1.48 5.25 -7.89
N ALA A 54 2.46 4.42 -8.29
CA ALA A 54 2.49 3.04 -7.85
C ALA A 54 2.49 3.01 -6.31
N PRO A 55 1.73 2.11 -5.65
CA PRO A 55 1.65 2.09 -4.20
C PRO A 55 3.04 2.00 -3.59
N THR A 56 3.32 2.84 -2.60
CA THR A 56 4.61 2.89 -1.90
C THR A 56 4.49 2.29 -0.52
N ARG A 57 5.56 1.68 -0.03
CA ARG A 57 5.69 1.26 1.37
C ARG A 57 6.97 1.76 1.98
N SER A 58 6.89 2.25 3.19
CA SER A 58 8.06 2.54 4.00
C SER A 58 8.46 1.35 4.86
N GLY A 59 9.73 1.35 5.25
CA GLY A 59 10.25 0.46 6.26
C GLY A 59 11.61 0.95 6.74
N GLY A 60 12.15 0.25 7.73
CA GLY A 60 13.41 0.61 8.34
C GLY A 60 13.86 -0.33 9.44
N CYS A 61 15.05 -0.05 9.97
CA CYS A 61 15.58 -0.78 11.09
C CYS A 61 14.94 -0.34 12.41
N LEU A 62 15.05 -1.19 13.44
CA LEU A 62 14.47 -0.94 14.76
C LEU A 62 14.88 0.40 15.38
N CYS A 63 16.13 0.85 15.20
CA CYS A 63 16.61 2.10 15.78
C CYS A 63 16.37 3.34 14.92
N GLY A 64 15.77 3.21 13.73
CA GLY A 64 15.53 4.32 12.79
C GLY A 64 16.81 4.90 12.15
N GLY A 65 17.95 4.21 12.26
CA GLY A 65 19.21 4.57 11.60
C GLY A 65 19.28 4.16 10.12
N VAL A 66 18.33 3.35 9.66
CA VAL A 66 18.13 2.98 8.25
C VAL A 66 16.65 3.07 7.93
N ALA A 67 16.31 3.70 6.81
CA ALA A 67 14.95 3.81 6.29
C ALA A 67 14.95 3.64 4.77
N TYR A 68 13.83 3.15 4.23
CA TYR A 68 13.67 2.91 2.80
C TYR A 68 12.21 3.07 2.34
N VAL A 69 12.04 3.20 1.03
CA VAL A 69 10.75 3.18 0.35
C VAL A 69 10.78 2.13 -0.78
N GLY A 70 9.86 1.17 -0.73
CA GLY A 70 9.58 0.23 -1.81
C GLY A 70 8.40 0.69 -2.67
N ARG A 71 8.45 0.43 -3.98
CA ARG A 71 7.41 0.86 -4.94
C ARG A 71 6.76 -0.31 -5.69
N GLY A 72 5.44 -0.23 -5.84
CA GLY A 72 4.60 -1.24 -6.48
C GLY A 72 4.05 -2.27 -5.49
N VAL A 73 3.14 -3.12 -5.97
CA VAL A 73 2.56 -4.20 -5.16
C VAL A 73 3.64 -5.25 -4.91
N PRO A 74 4.04 -5.50 -3.64
CA PRO A 74 5.17 -6.36 -3.36
C PRO A 74 4.81 -7.85 -3.53
N GLY A 75 5.80 -8.65 -3.91
CA GLY A 75 5.79 -10.10 -3.73
C GLY A 75 6.47 -10.49 -2.41
N VAL A 76 6.05 -11.59 -1.79
CA VAL A 76 6.67 -12.12 -0.56
C VAL A 76 7.21 -13.54 -0.84
N GLN A 77 8.45 -13.79 -0.42
CA GLN A 77 9.15 -15.07 -0.59
C GLN A 77 9.84 -15.48 0.72
N GLU A 78 9.84 -16.76 1.05
CA GLU A 78 10.65 -17.31 2.13
C GLU A 78 11.86 -18.07 1.59
N CYS A 79 13.04 -17.84 2.15
CA CYS A 79 14.25 -18.57 1.82
C CYS A 79 14.80 -19.33 3.02
N HIS A 80 14.97 -20.64 2.87
CA HIS A 80 15.37 -21.55 3.94
C HIS A 80 16.82 -22.03 3.84
N CYS A 81 17.67 -21.39 3.02
CA CYS A 81 19.07 -21.82 2.93
C CYS A 81 19.82 -21.57 4.24
N SER A 82 20.92 -22.30 4.46
CA SER A 82 21.72 -22.20 5.70
C SER A 82 22.27 -20.79 5.97
N LEU A 83 22.56 -20.00 4.93
CA LEU A 83 23.00 -18.62 5.07
C LEU A 83 21.87 -17.71 5.58
N CYS A 84 20.64 -17.89 5.09
CA CYS A 84 19.48 -17.15 5.56
C CYS A 84 19.17 -17.51 7.02
N ASN A 85 19.14 -18.81 7.34
CA ASN A 85 18.95 -19.29 8.72
C ASN A 85 19.96 -18.70 9.71
N ARG A 86 21.25 -18.66 9.35
CA ARG A 86 22.29 -18.07 10.21
C ARG A 86 22.17 -16.56 10.34
N TRP A 87 21.65 -15.88 9.33
CA TRP A 87 21.62 -14.43 9.28
C TRP A 87 20.45 -13.85 10.08
N CYS A 88 19.23 -14.34 9.85
CA CYS A 88 18.02 -13.81 10.51
C CYS A 88 17.47 -14.75 11.60
N GLY A 89 18.20 -15.82 11.96
CA GLY A 89 17.79 -16.78 12.99
C GLY A 89 16.64 -17.71 12.57
N GLY A 90 16.37 -17.82 11.27
CA GLY A 90 15.30 -18.63 10.69
C GLY A 90 15.16 -18.40 9.18
N PRO A 91 14.03 -18.78 8.57
CA PRO A 91 13.77 -18.45 7.17
C PRO A 91 13.83 -16.94 6.94
N PHE A 92 14.48 -16.51 5.86
CA PHE A 92 14.48 -15.11 5.47
C PHE A 92 13.20 -14.80 4.70
N ASN A 93 12.36 -13.93 5.26
CA ASN A 93 11.12 -13.48 4.66
C ASN A 93 11.41 -12.22 3.83
N ALA A 94 11.55 -12.39 2.53
CA ALA A 94 11.90 -11.34 1.59
C ALA A 94 10.64 -10.68 0.99
N VAL A 95 10.69 -9.35 0.85
CA VAL A 95 9.70 -8.53 0.16
C VAL A 95 10.36 -7.94 -1.08
N LEU A 96 9.80 -8.24 -2.25
CA LEU A 96 10.30 -7.78 -3.54
C LEU A 96 9.35 -6.72 -4.10
N PHE A 97 9.88 -5.53 -4.32
CA PHE A 97 9.17 -4.42 -4.92
C PHE A 97 9.48 -4.38 -6.43
N PRO A 98 8.47 -4.43 -7.32
CA PRO A 98 8.69 -4.45 -8.77
C PRO A 98 9.50 -3.26 -9.30
N ALA A 99 9.31 -2.09 -8.69
CA ALA A 99 10.04 -0.87 -9.06
C ALA A 99 11.30 -0.64 -8.18
N GLY A 100 11.68 -1.63 -7.37
CA GLY A 100 12.85 -1.58 -6.51
C GLY A 100 12.61 -0.93 -5.15
N VAL A 101 13.71 -0.85 -4.40
CA VAL A 101 13.80 -0.27 -3.06
C VAL A 101 14.75 0.92 -3.11
N GLU A 102 14.26 2.09 -2.69
CA GLU A 102 15.05 3.29 -2.49
C GLU A 102 15.43 3.40 -1.01
N ILE A 103 16.73 3.44 -0.71
CA ILE A 103 17.21 3.68 0.65
C ILE A 103 17.18 5.20 0.87
N THR A 104 16.36 5.66 1.81
CA THR A 104 16.16 7.07 2.12
C THR A 104 17.01 7.56 3.29
N LYS A 105 17.55 6.61 4.09
CA LYS A 105 18.47 6.87 5.19
C LYS A 105 19.35 5.65 5.43
N ASP A 106 20.66 5.85 5.63
CA ASP A 106 21.64 4.77 5.72
C ASP A 106 22.73 4.97 6.79
N ASP A 107 22.52 5.86 7.77
CA ASP A 107 23.48 6.22 8.84
C ASP A 107 24.19 5.02 9.51
N THR A 108 23.49 3.89 9.60
CA THR A 108 23.95 2.68 10.30
C THR A 108 23.91 1.43 9.41
N LEU A 109 23.74 1.60 8.09
CA LEU A 109 23.66 0.50 7.15
C LEU A 109 25.06 -0.03 6.84
N SER A 110 25.24 -1.34 6.97
CA SER A 110 26.42 -2.04 6.50
C SER A 110 26.06 -3.20 5.58
N TRP A 111 26.95 -3.49 4.63
CA TRP A 111 26.80 -4.57 3.66
C TRP A 111 27.85 -5.65 3.90
N TYR A 112 27.40 -6.90 4.03
CA TYR A 112 28.24 -8.08 4.11
C TYR A 112 28.15 -8.89 2.81
N ALA A 113 29.29 -9.10 2.14
CA ALA A 113 29.37 -9.94 0.94
C ALA A 113 29.24 -11.43 1.31
N SER A 114 28.00 -11.89 1.41
CA SER A 114 27.65 -13.23 1.89
C SER A 114 27.94 -14.36 0.89
N SER A 115 28.12 -14.03 -0.39
CA SER A 115 28.55 -14.95 -1.44
C SER A 115 29.20 -14.17 -2.59
N ALA A 116 29.69 -14.86 -3.61
CA ALA A 116 30.25 -14.24 -4.82
C ALA A 116 29.24 -13.40 -5.61
N TRP A 117 27.94 -13.58 -5.39
CA TRP A 117 26.86 -12.99 -6.17
C TRP A 117 25.86 -12.21 -5.32
N ALA A 118 25.91 -12.33 -3.98
CA ALA A 118 24.93 -11.70 -3.11
C ALA A 118 25.52 -11.07 -1.84
N GLN A 119 24.89 -9.96 -1.45
CA GLN A 119 25.23 -9.17 -0.27
C GLN A 119 24.03 -9.07 0.66
N ARG A 120 24.31 -8.85 1.94
CA ARG A 120 23.33 -8.75 3.03
C ARG A 120 23.52 -7.42 3.75
N GLY A 121 22.49 -6.58 3.71
CA GLY A 121 22.43 -5.27 4.35
C GLY A 121 21.82 -5.39 5.74
N PHE A 122 22.50 -4.87 6.76
CA PHE A 122 22.04 -4.92 8.15
C PHE A 122 22.38 -3.61 8.88
N CYS A 123 21.64 -3.33 9.95
CA CYS A 123 21.92 -2.19 10.82
C CYS A 123 23.01 -2.54 11.83
N THR A 124 24.11 -1.78 11.85
CA THR A 124 25.21 -1.98 12.80
C THR A 124 24.86 -1.59 14.23
N THR A 125 23.76 -0.88 14.45
CA THR A 125 23.34 -0.39 15.77
C THR A 125 22.35 -1.33 16.45
N CYS A 126 21.26 -1.71 15.77
CA CYS A 126 20.24 -2.59 16.35
C CYS A 126 20.27 -4.04 15.85
N GLY A 127 21.14 -4.36 14.87
CA GLY A 127 21.30 -5.72 14.35
C GLY A 127 20.21 -6.17 13.37
N SER A 128 19.22 -5.32 13.04
CA SER A 128 18.17 -5.67 12.07
C SER A 128 18.77 -6.09 10.73
N ASP A 129 18.41 -7.28 10.24
CA ASP A 129 18.58 -7.67 8.84
C ASP A 129 17.57 -6.91 7.98
N LEU A 130 18.07 -6.24 6.94
CA LEU A 130 17.25 -5.29 6.15
C LEU A 130 17.16 -5.71 4.70
N PHE A 131 18.29 -6.03 4.07
CA PHE A 131 18.32 -6.17 2.62
C PHE A 131 19.08 -7.39 2.17
N TRP A 132 18.53 -8.10 1.20
CA TRP A 132 19.28 -9.00 0.35
C TRP A 132 19.48 -8.35 -1.01
N LYS A 133 20.70 -8.38 -1.55
CA LYS A 133 21.03 -7.75 -2.84
C LYS A 133 21.86 -8.68 -3.71
N SER A 134 21.54 -8.78 -5.00
CA SER A 134 22.33 -9.49 -6.02
C SER A 134 22.30 -8.69 -7.32
N GLY A 135 23.44 -8.13 -7.71
CA GLY A 135 23.49 -7.14 -8.78
C GLY A 135 22.59 -5.95 -8.45
N ASP A 136 21.68 -5.61 -9.36
CA ASP A 136 20.72 -4.52 -9.18
C ASP A 136 19.42 -4.96 -8.48
N ALA A 137 19.20 -6.27 -8.32
CA ALA A 137 18.03 -6.79 -7.63
C ALA A 137 18.21 -6.66 -6.11
N MET A 138 17.21 -6.08 -5.44
CA MET A 138 17.19 -5.91 -3.99
C MET A 138 15.83 -6.33 -3.43
N ALA A 139 15.87 -7.07 -2.33
CA ALA A 139 14.69 -7.41 -1.53
C ALA A 139 14.87 -6.87 -0.11
N ALA A 140 13.78 -6.40 0.50
CA ALA A 140 13.75 -5.97 1.89
C ALA A 140 13.29 -7.12 2.80
N ALA A 141 13.66 -7.10 4.07
CA ALA A 141 13.16 -8.03 5.07
C ALA A 141 11.71 -7.66 5.44
N LEU A 142 10.80 -8.64 5.38
CA LEU A 142 9.36 -8.45 5.65
C LEU A 142 9.10 -7.79 6.99
N GLY A 143 9.83 -8.21 8.03
CA GLY A 143 9.68 -7.69 9.39
C GLY A 143 10.12 -6.23 9.58
N THR A 144 10.65 -5.58 8.54
CA THR A 144 11.11 -4.19 8.58
C THR A 144 10.12 -3.21 7.94
N LEU A 145 8.98 -3.69 7.44
CA LEU A 145 7.91 -2.83 6.93
C LEU A 145 7.18 -2.13 8.08
N ASP A 146 6.81 -0.87 7.86
CA ASP A 146 6.02 -0.10 8.82
C ASP A 146 4.53 -0.49 8.79
N ASP A 147 4.03 -0.96 7.64
CA ASP A 147 2.65 -1.44 7.44
C ASP A 147 2.58 -2.69 6.57
N TYR A 148 1.66 -3.58 6.92
CA TYR A 148 1.41 -4.91 6.34
C TYR A 148 0.03 -5.01 5.66
N SER A 149 -0.80 -3.97 5.72
CA SER A 149 -2.24 -4.01 5.40
C SER A 149 -2.61 -4.49 3.99
N ASP A 150 -1.77 -4.21 3.00
CA ASP A 150 -1.99 -4.51 1.58
C ASP A 150 -1.04 -5.60 1.05
N LEU A 151 -0.38 -6.36 1.94
CA LEU A 151 0.47 -7.48 1.48
C LEU A 151 -0.39 -8.55 0.80
N PRO A 152 0.09 -9.17 -0.29
CA PRO A 152 -0.65 -10.25 -0.91
C PRO A 152 -0.90 -11.35 0.12
N GLY A 153 -2.14 -11.84 0.19
CA GLY A 153 -2.51 -12.96 1.06
C GLY A 153 -1.61 -14.19 0.84
N PRO A 154 -1.82 -15.26 1.61
CA PRO A 154 -0.78 -16.08 2.24
C PRO A 154 0.48 -16.32 1.38
N MET A 155 1.66 -16.26 2.01
CA MET A 155 2.97 -16.49 1.36
C MET A 155 2.92 -17.70 0.42
N LYS A 156 3.25 -17.47 -0.85
CA LYS A 156 3.06 -18.47 -1.93
C LYS A 156 4.36 -19.13 -2.37
N GLN A 157 5.51 -18.60 -1.97
CA GLN A 157 6.81 -19.02 -2.48
C GLN A 157 7.78 -19.31 -1.33
N HIS A 158 8.13 -20.59 -1.20
CA HIS A 158 9.18 -21.08 -0.31
C HIS A 158 10.31 -21.62 -1.17
N ILE A 159 11.53 -21.14 -0.93
CA ILE A 159 12.72 -21.47 -1.69
C ILE A 159 13.69 -22.21 -0.76
N PHE A 160 14.28 -23.31 -1.23
CA PHE A 160 15.14 -24.21 -0.43
C PHE A 160 14.44 -24.88 0.76
N TRP A 161 13.13 -25.10 0.69
CA TRP A 161 12.32 -25.72 1.76
C TRP A 161 12.87 -27.08 2.24
N ASP A 162 13.54 -27.82 1.37
CA ASP A 162 14.19 -29.10 1.64
C ASP A 162 15.48 -28.99 2.47
N GLN A 163 15.97 -27.77 2.72
CA GLN A 163 17.21 -27.49 3.47
C GLN A 163 16.96 -26.94 4.88
N LYS A 164 15.74 -27.09 5.39
CA LYS A 164 15.34 -26.71 6.75
C LYS A 164 15.91 -27.63 7.84
#